data_AF-A0A2R5L748-F1
#
_entry.id   AF-A0A2R5L748-F1
#
_cell.length_a   1.000
_cell.length_b   1.000
_cell.length_c   1.000
_cell.angle_alpha   90.00
_cell.angle_beta   90.00
_cell.angle_gamma   90.00
#
_symmetry.space_group_name_H-M   'P 1'
#
loop_
_entity.id
_entity.type
_entity.pdbx_description
1 polymer ?
#
loop_
_entity_poly.entity_id
_entity_poly.type
_entity_poly.pdbx_seq_one_letter_code
_entity_poly.pdbx_strand_id
1 'polypeptide(L)'
;PYLKDETVMRFLNSHGRLFFLVRGLPGSGKGPLGDLLKKHYAQSEIYWADSMFSGPNAPVRTKVTLQESHDVCQRKMEDYMIENVPVIINRNSNICVWEIVPFLRLAARYGYTVILAETSYKIRAKAEVLAQTNSRQLDTRYMRIRGGQWEEVYPMYTGWFLRPVDGLFLFRRLGHISRLLTESGWKQAEMLHTEGQPFCLGRSCWFAQAPEDKTYCDSKEVKDAYGTVHTLSIIGYAIMSGLAVALVALDKTQTRLLGRSKAADDDFLSRRMTALNIQDWEPTPCVKKLSDIVLDEGNPPPLMLATTRTVPESVSFVILGAYGKLDRPLFLKFKEIRNRWDTFRKKMLISSDGVSCKDKLKLGDVNAYRAGEEILLLDRIVQLDSVFTGYYQ
;
A
#
# COMPACT_ATOMS: atom_id res chain seq x y z
N PRO A 1 -5.38 -14.45 6.92
CA PRO A 1 -3.95 -14.83 6.70
C PRO A 1 -3.06 -14.40 7.87
N TYR A 2 -3.06 -13.10 8.22
CA TYR A 2 -2.26 -12.44 9.26
C TYR A 2 -2.45 -12.89 10.73
N LEU A 3 -3.16 -14.00 11.00
CA LEU A 3 -3.33 -14.61 12.33
C LEU A 3 -3.11 -16.13 12.36
N LYS A 4 -2.98 -16.76 11.19
CA LYS A 4 -3.03 -18.22 11.05
C LYS A 4 -1.91 -18.78 10.19
N ASP A 5 -1.47 -18.02 9.20
CA ASP A 5 -0.37 -18.41 8.31
C ASP A 5 0.94 -17.92 8.91
N GLU A 6 1.79 -18.84 9.34
CA GLU A 6 3.07 -18.53 9.99
C GLU A 6 4.04 -17.79 9.07
N THR A 7 4.04 -18.08 7.77
CA THR A 7 4.90 -17.40 6.79
C THR A 7 4.46 -15.95 6.64
N VAL A 8 3.14 -15.72 6.53
CA VAL A 8 2.59 -14.37 6.51
C VAL A 8 2.90 -13.63 7.81
N MET A 9 2.68 -14.25 8.97
CA MET A 9 2.94 -13.61 10.26
C MET A 9 4.42 -13.27 10.46
N ARG A 10 5.34 -14.13 10.00
CA ARG A 10 6.79 -13.86 10.03
C ARG A 10 7.16 -12.68 9.16
N PHE A 11 6.67 -12.65 7.91
CA PHE A 11 6.89 -11.52 7.01
C PHE A 11 6.37 -10.22 7.61
N LEU A 12 5.12 -10.22 8.10
CA LEU A 12 4.49 -9.03 8.67
C LEU A 12 5.21 -8.54 9.93
N ASN A 13 5.66 -9.43 10.82
CA ASN A 13 6.51 -9.05 11.95
C ASN A 13 7.82 -8.37 11.52
N SER A 14 8.41 -8.80 10.40
CA SER A 14 9.62 -8.19 9.83
C SER A 14 9.37 -6.95 8.98
N HIS A 15 8.12 -6.58 8.70
CA HIS A 15 7.80 -5.47 7.80
C HIS A 15 8.18 -4.12 8.41
N GLY A 16 8.14 -3.96 9.73
CA GLY A 16 8.65 -2.76 10.40
C GLY A 16 7.78 -1.49 10.28
N ARG A 17 6.72 -1.49 9.46
CA ARG A 17 5.75 -0.36 9.34
C ARG A 17 4.36 -0.84 8.91
N LEU A 18 3.69 -1.55 9.81
CA LEU A 18 2.32 -2.03 9.60
C LEU A 18 1.32 -1.30 10.48
N PHE A 19 0.12 -1.04 9.96
CA PHE A 19 -0.98 -0.50 10.72
C PHE A 19 -2.24 -1.34 10.54
N PHE A 20 -2.58 -2.10 11.58
CA PHE A 20 -3.84 -2.82 11.64
C PHE A 20 -4.95 -1.88 12.09
N LEU A 21 -5.91 -1.65 11.19
CA LEU A 21 -7.16 -0.96 11.51
C LEU A 21 -8.24 -2.01 11.74
N VAL A 22 -8.51 -2.31 13.02
CA VAL A 22 -9.56 -3.24 13.39
C VAL A 22 -10.92 -2.55 13.25
N ARG A 23 -11.89 -3.24 12.64
CA ARG A 23 -13.24 -2.69 12.39
C ARG A 23 -14.32 -3.68 12.82
N GLY A 24 -15.42 -3.15 13.35
CA GLY A 24 -16.59 -3.93 13.75
C GLY A 24 -17.47 -3.31 14.83
N LEU A 25 -18.66 -3.87 15.03
CA LEU A 25 -19.57 -3.44 16.10
C LEU A 25 -19.12 -3.92 17.48
N PRO A 26 -19.55 -3.28 18.59
CA PRO A 26 -19.39 -3.88 19.91
C PRO A 26 -20.00 -5.28 19.93
N GLY A 27 -19.33 -6.24 20.59
CA GLY A 27 -19.73 -7.66 20.58
C GLY A 27 -19.27 -8.47 19.35
N SER A 28 -18.75 -7.84 18.28
CA SER A 28 -18.30 -8.58 17.07
C SER A 28 -16.97 -9.32 17.24
N GLY A 29 -16.37 -9.30 18.43
CA GLY A 29 -15.06 -9.91 18.68
C GLY A 29 -13.84 -9.05 18.32
N LYS A 30 -14.01 -7.73 18.12
CA LYS A 30 -12.87 -6.80 17.94
C LYS A 30 -11.84 -6.88 19.06
N GLY A 31 -12.30 -6.98 20.31
CA GLY A 31 -11.46 -7.11 21.51
C GLY A 31 -10.50 -8.29 21.36
N PRO A 32 -11.03 -9.53 21.30
CA PRO A 32 -10.25 -10.74 21.05
C PRO A 32 -9.37 -10.67 19.80
N LEU A 33 -9.86 -10.08 18.70
CA LEU A 33 -9.06 -9.89 17.49
C LEU A 33 -7.83 -9.00 17.74
N GLY A 34 -8.02 -7.85 18.40
CA GLY A 34 -6.91 -6.97 18.75
C GLY A 34 -5.92 -7.60 19.75
N ASP A 35 -6.42 -8.39 20.70
CA ASP A 35 -5.56 -9.09 21.67
C ASP A 35 -4.72 -10.19 20.99
N LEU A 36 -5.31 -10.91 20.02
CA LEU A 36 -4.58 -11.86 19.18
C LEU A 36 -3.51 -11.17 18.32
N LEU A 37 -3.83 -10.01 17.72
CA LEU A 37 -2.83 -9.22 16.99
C LEU A 37 -1.69 -8.80 17.93
N LYS A 38 -1.97 -8.20 19.09
CA LYS A 38 -0.92 -7.81 20.06
C LYS A 38 -0.08 -9.00 20.51
N LYS A 39 -0.67 -10.19 20.65
CA LYS A 39 0.04 -11.43 20.99
C LYS A 39 0.98 -11.90 19.86
N HIS A 40 0.53 -11.88 18.61
CA HIS A 40 1.31 -12.38 17.47
C HIS A 40 2.35 -11.38 16.95
N TYR A 41 2.16 -10.09 17.23
CA TYR A 41 3.05 -9.01 16.82
C TYR A 41 3.66 -8.37 18.08
N ALA A 42 4.73 -8.96 18.60
CA ALA A 42 5.25 -8.65 19.94
C ALA A 42 5.71 -7.19 20.11
N GLN A 43 6.25 -6.58 19.06
CA GLN A 43 6.66 -5.17 19.03
C GLN A 43 5.53 -4.23 18.59
N SER A 44 4.28 -4.70 18.61
CA SER A 44 3.14 -3.85 18.25
C SER A 44 2.74 -2.95 19.39
N GLU A 45 2.12 -1.80 19.09
CA GLU A 45 1.35 -1.02 20.08
C GLU A 45 -0.12 -0.95 19.72
N ILE A 46 -0.98 -1.01 20.76
CA ILE A 46 -2.43 -1.05 20.61
C ILE A 46 -3.08 0.09 21.40
N TYR A 47 -4.02 0.79 20.77
CA TYR A 47 -4.86 1.76 21.46
C TYR A 47 -6.26 1.86 20.83
N TRP A 48 -7.22 2.30 21.62
CA TRP A 48 -8.59 2.61 21.18
C TRP A 48 -9.16 3.70 22.08
N ALA A 49 -10.11 4.49 21.56
CA ALA A 49 -10.66 5.66 22.25
C ALA A 49 -11.15 5.32 23.67
N ASP A 50 -11.89 4.22 23.81
CA ASP A 50 -12.48 3.87 25.10
C ASP A 50 -11.48 3.36 26.16
N SER A 51 -10.21 3.17 25.80
CA SER A 51 -9.15 2.89 26.78
C SER A 51 -9.00 4.05 27.78
N MET A 52 -9.32 5.29 27.38
CA MET A 52 -9.34 6.46 28.26
C MET A 52 -10.28 6.27 29.46
N PHE A 53 -11.36 5.51 29.30
CA PHE A 53 -12.35 5.27 30.37
C PHE A 53 -12.03 4.04 31.21
N SER A 54 -10.82 3.51 31.11
CA SER A 54 -10.37 2.33 31.84
C SER A 54 -9.38 2.75 32.93
N GLY A 55 -9.60 2.32 34.17
CA GLY A 55 -8.70 2.54 35.30
C GLY A 55 -9.26 3.45 36.40
N PRO A 56 -8.55 3.56 37.54
CA PRO A 56 -9.05 4.23 38.75
C PRO A 56 -9.25 5.74 38.59
N ASN A 57 -8.48 6.37 37.69
CA ASN A 57 -8.53 7.82 37.43
C ASN A 57 -9.23 8.16 36.10
N ALA A 58 -10.03 7.25 35.57
CA ALA A 58 -10.75 7.45 34.32
C ALA A 58 -11.75 8.60 34.44
N PRO A 59 -11.82 9.54 33.47
CA PRO A 59 -12.82 10.59 33.47
C PRO A 59 -14.24 10.00 33.36
N VAL A 60 -15.22 10.71 33.91
CA VAL A 60 -16.63 10.34 33.74
C VAL A 60 -16.99 10.41 32.26
N ARG A 61 -17.64 9.36 31.75
CA ARG A 61 -18.05 9.31 30.34
C ARG A 61 -19.20 10.29 30.07
N THR A 62 -18.85 11.44 29.51
CA THR A 62 -19.76 12.47 28.98
C THR A 62 -19.60 12.60 27.46
N LYS A 63 -20.44 13.42 26.82
CA LYS A 63 -20.29 13.74 25.39
C LYS A 63 -18.94 14.41 25.09
N VAL A 64 -18.49 15.30 25.98
CA VAL A 64 -17.22 16.04 25.84
C VAL A 64 -16.04 15.08 25.95
N THR A 65 -15.98 14.30 27.03
CA THR A 65 -14.88 13.34 27.24
C THR A 65 -14.86 12.23 26.19
N LEU A 66 -16.02 11.87 25.60
CA LEU A 66 -16.07 10.93 24.49
C LEU A 66 -15.37 11.50 23.26
N GLN A 67 -15.61 12.77 22.91
CA GLN A 67 -14.91 13.43 21.82
C GLN A 67 -13.40 13.51 22.11
N GLU A 68 -13.02 13.95 23.31
CA GLU A 68 -11.62 13.99 23.75
C GLU A 68 -10.94 12.61 23.66
N SER A 69 -11.68 11.52 23.94
CA SER A 69 -11.15 10.16 23.83
C SER A 69 -10.73 9.78 22.40
N HIS A 70 -11.45 10.29 21.39
CA HIS A 70 -11.10 10.08 19.99
C HIS A 70 -9.89 10.93 19.60
N ASP A 71 -9.80 12.18 20.08
CA ASP A 71 -8.65 13.06 19.84
C ASP A 71 -7.36 12.52 20.48
N VAL A 72 -7.46 12.00 21.71
CA VAL A 72 -6.34 11.31 22.38
C VAL A 72 -5.97 10.04 21.64
N CYS A 73 -6.94 9.26 21.16
CA CYS A 73 -6.66 8.06 20.39
C CYS A 73 -5.92 8.38 19.10
N GLN A 74 -6.33 9.41 18.36
CA GLN A 74 -5.65 9.84 17.15
C GLN A 74 -4.22 10.29 17.45
N ARG A 75 -4.01 11.14 18.48
CA ARG A 75 -2.68 11.57 18.90
C ARG A 75 -1.79 10.40 19.29
N LYS A 76 -2.30 9.42 20.05
CA LYS A 76 -1.54 8.22 20.40
C LYS A 76 -1.13 7.39 19.18
N MET A 77 -1.99 7.26 18.17
CA MET A 77 -1.60 6.61 16.92
C MET A 77 -0.49 7.39 16.21
N GLU A 78 -0.59 8.72 16.16
CA GLU A 78 0.45 9.57 15.56
C GLU A 78 1.78 9.48 16.33
N ASP A 79 1.76 9.53 17.67
CA ASP A 79 2.94 9.39 18.52
C ASP A 79 3.68 8.08 18.21
N TYR A 80 2.96 6.94 18.15
CA TYR A 80 3.56 5.66 17.78
C TYR A 80 4.17 5.67 16.38
N MET A 81 3.57 6.38 15.41
CA MET A 81 4.11 6.52 14.06
C MET A 81 5.36 7.41 14.00
N ILE A 82 5.43 8.43 14.86
CA ILE A 82 6.59 9.31 15.03
C ILE A 82 7.75 8.54 15.65
N GLU A 83 7.45 7.73 16.67
CA GLU A 83 8.37 6.84 17.40
C GLU A 83 8.80 5.60 16.59
N ASN A 84 8.33 5.46 15.35
CA ASN A 84 8.61 4.33 14.45
C ASN A 84 8.25 2.96 15.05
N VAL A 85 7.14 2.88 15.80
CA VAL A 85 6.62 1.60 16.30
C VAL A 85 6.37 0.65 15.12
N PRO A 86 6.95 -0.57 15.10
CA PRO A 86 6.92 -1.44 13.92
C PRO A 86 5.51 -1.83 13.45
N VAL A 87 4.62 -2.08 14.41
CA VAL A 87 3.24 -2.50 14.16
C VAL A 87 2.31 -1.69 15.06
N ILE A 88 1.33 -1.01 14.48
CA ILE A 88 0.34 -0.25 15.23
C ILE A 88 -1.02 -0.94 15.08
N ILE A 89 -1.83 -0.96 16.12
CA ILE A 89 -3.16 -1.56 16.14
C ILE A 89 -4.15 -0.53 16.67
N ASN A 90 -5.03 -0.03 15.81
CA ASN A 90 -6.20 0.72 16.23
C ASN A 90 -7.39 -0.22 16.38
N ARG A 91 -8.02 -0.22 17.56
CA ARG A 91 -9.15 -1.11 17.90
C ARG A 91 -10.46 -0.37 18.13
N ASN A 92 -10.69 0.73 17.42
CA ASN A 92 -11.97 1.42 17.43
C ASN A 92 -13.05 0.62 16.68
N SER A 93 -14.30 1.07 16.73
CA SER A 93 -15.38 0.40 15.98
C SER A 93 -15.28 0.66 14.47
N ASN A 94 -14.87 1.87 14.07
CA ASN A 94 -14.55 2.25 12.69
C ASN A 94 -15.63 1.78 11.70
N ILE A 95 -16.89 2.11 11.99
CA ILE A 95 -18.08 1.66 11.26
C ILE A 95 -18.24 2.43 9.95
N CYS A 96 -18.03 3.74 9.99
CA CYS A 96 -18.18 4.62 8.84
C CYS A 96 -16.81 5.04 8.27
N VAL A 97 -16.78 5.47 7.01
CA VAL A 97 -15.56 5.95 6.33
C VAL A 97 -14.98 7.16 7.07
N TRP A 98 -15.82 8.12 7.49
CA TRP A 98 -15.33 9.31 8.20
C TRP A 98 -14.62 8.99 9.52
N GLU A 99 -14.94 7.88 10.18
CA GLU A 99 -14.30 7.44 11.44
C GLU A 99 -12.88 6.92 11.20
N ILE A 100 -12.61 6.36 10.02
CA ILE A 100 -11.32 5.74 9.68
C ILE A 100 -10.38 6.70 8.93
N VAL A 101 -10.91 7.67 8.19
CA VAL A 101 -10.14 8.65 7.40
C VAL A 101 -8.99 9.31 8.17
N PRO A 102 -9.15 9.76 9.43
CA PRO A 102 -8.03 10.35 10.18
C PRO A 102 -6.86 9.38 10.35
N PHE A 103 -7.14 8.10 10.58
CA PHE A 103 -6.12 7.07 10.73
C PHE A 103 -5.46 6.70 9.40
N LEU A 104 -6.22 6.65 8.30
CA LEU A 104 -5.67 6.41 6.96
C LEU A 104 -4.73 7.54 6.52
N ARG A 105 -5.09 8.80 6.84
CA ARG A 105 -4.22 9.96 6.60
C ARG A 105 -2.94 9.89 7.41
N LEU A 106 -3.00 9.52 8.70
CA LEU A 106 -1.80 9.28 9.49
C LEU A 106 -0.92 8.19 8.87
N ALA A 107 -1.53 7.08 8.45
CA ALA A 107 -0.81 5.98 7.81
C ALA A 107 -0.07 6.43 6.55
N ALA A 108 -0.74 7.16 5.66
CA ALA A 108 -0.13 7.72 4.45
C ALA A 108 0.96 8.75 4.77
N ARG A 109 0.70 9.67 5.71
CA ARG A 109 1.63 10.71 6.13
C ARG A 109 2.95 10.14 6.64
N TYR A 110 2.88 9.07 7.42
CA TYR A 110 4.09 8.48 7.98
C TYR A 110 4.65 7.34 7.13
N GLY A 111 3.89 6.73 6.22
CA GLY A 111 4.33 5.61 5.38
C GLY A 111 4.12 4.25 6.05
N TYR A 112 2.94 4.02 6.64
CA TYR A 112 2.52 2.72 7.20
C TYR A 112 1.64 1.95 6.22
N THR A 113 1.94 0.67 6.04
CA THR A 113 1.10 -0.23 5.24
C THR A 113 -0.13 -0.63 6.06
N VAL A 114 -1.31 -0.28 5.55
CA VAL A 114 -2.58 -0.52 6.24
C VAL A 114 -3.10 -1.93 5.97
N ILE A 115 -3.53 -2.63 7.01
CA ILE A 115 -4.34 -3.85 6.87
C ILE A 115 -5.67 -3.62 7.61
N LEU A 116 -6.78 -3.64 6.86
CA LEU A 116 -8.11 -3.61 7.46
C LEU A 116 -8.45 -4.98 8.05
N ALA A 117 -8.53 -5.04 9.38
CA ALA A 117 -8.82 -6.26 10.13
C ALA A 117 -10.29 -6.27 10.56
N GLU A 118 -11.16 -6.73 9.66
CA GLU A 118 -12.60 -6.61 9.84
C GLU A 118 -13.25 -7.82 10.50
N THR A 119 -14.25 -7.54 11.33
CA THR A 119 -15.17 -8.55 11.91
C THR A 119 -16.57 -8.46 11.28
N SER A 120 -16.66 -7.93 10.05
CA SER A 120 -17.89 -7.61 9.32
C SER A 120 -18.79 -8.82 9.07
N TYR A 121 -18.22 -10.02 8.94
CA TYR A 121 -19.00 -11.27 8.88
C TYR A 121 -19.89 -11.49 10.12
N LYS A 122 -19.50 -10.98 11.30
CA LYS A 122 -20.33 -10.99 12.52
C LYS A 122 -21.24 -9.76 12.64
N ILE A 123 -21.02 -8.70 11.87
CA ILE A 123 -21.96 -7.57 11.79
C ILE A 123 -23.21 -7.98 11.03
N ARG A 124 -23.08 -8.92 10.09
CA ARG A 124 -24.22 -9.64 9.49
C ARG A 124 -24.91 -10.61 10.45
N ALA A 125 -24.41 -10.80 11.67
CA ALA A 125 -25.12 -11.55 12.70
C ALA A 125 -26.32 -10.73 13.20
N LYS A 126 -27.28 -11.42 13.82
CA LYS A 126 -28.46 -10.79 14.43
C LYS A 126 -28.04 -9.79 15.52
N ALA A 127 -28.59 -8.58 15.48
CA ALA A 127 -28.29 -7.49 16.41
C ALA A 127 -28.42 -7.90 17.88
N GLU A 128 -29.31 -8.84 18.16
CA GLU A 128 -29.57 -9.44 19.46
C GLU A 128 -28.33 -10.15 20.03
N VAL A 129 -27.54 -10.83 19.19
CA VAL A 129 -26.31 -11.53 19.62
C VAL A 129 -25.23 -10.52 19.99
N LEU A 130 -25.09 -9.45 19.21
CA LEU A 130 -24.13 -8.37 19.50
C LEU A 130 -24.49 -7.62 20.79
N ALA A 131 -25.79 -7.43 21.04
CA ALA A 131 -26.28 -6.83 22.28
C ALA A 131 -25.96 -7.68 23.53
N GLN A 132 -26.03 -9.01 23.42
CA GLN A 132 -25.71 -9.92 24.52
C GLN A 132 -24.21 -10.07 24.78
N THR A 133 -23.37 -9.89 23.77
CA THR A 133 -21.93 -10.20 23.84
C THR A 133 -21.03 -8.97 23.99
N ASN A 134 -21.60 -7.76 24.02
CA ASN A 134 -20.81 -6.55 24.20
C ASN A 134 -20.58 -6.23 25.68
N SER A 135 -19.39 -5.73 26.00
CA SER A 135 -18.96 -5.40 27.36
C SER A 135 -19.59 -4.13 27.94
N ARG A 136 -20.50 -3.48 27.21
CA ARG A 136 -21.06 -2.15 27.55
C ARG A 136 -22.55 -2.16 27.76
N GLN A 137 -23.18 -3.34 27.76
CA GLN A 137 -24.62 -3.50 27.92
C GLN A 137 -25.42 -2.65 26.90
N LEU A 138 -24.83 -2.41 25.73
CA LEU A 138 -25.49 -1.70 24.64
C LEU A 138 -26.60 -2.58 24.09
N ASP A 139 -27.77 -2.00 23.92
CA ASP A 139 -28.98 -2.73 23.55
C ASP A 139 -29.05 -3.06 22.05
N THR A 140 -30.04 -3.86 21.69
CA THR A 140 -30.31 -4.26 20.31
C THR A 140 -30.62 -3.06 19.41
N ARG A 141 -31.24 -2.00 19.96
CA ARG A 141 -31.55 -0.78 19.21
C ARG A 141 -30.25 -0.09 18.77
N TYR A 142 -29.28 0.06 19.66
CA TYR A 142 -27.97 0.59 19.34
C TYR A 142 -27.29 -0.23 18.24
N MET A 143 -27.30 -1.56 18.34
CA MET A 143 -26.67 -2.44 17.34
C MET A 143 -27.30 -2.31 15.96
N ARG A 144 -28.64 -2.18 15.87
CA ARG A 144 -29.32 -1.95 14.57
C ARG A 144 -28.96 -0.60 13.98
N ILE A 145 -29.00 0.46 14.79
CA ILE A 145 -28.70 1.83 14.31
C ILE A 145 -27.24 1.91 13.83
N ARG A 146 -26.30 1.45 14.67
CA ARG A 146 -24.88 1.49 14.31
C ARG A 146 -24.52 0.50 13.20
N GLY A 147 -25.14 -0.67 13.15
CA GLY A 147 -24.95 -1.63 12.07
C GLY A 147 -25.44 -1.12 10.72
N GLY A 148 -26.56 -0.39 10.71
CA GLY A 148 -27.08 0.26 9.49
C GLY A 148 -26.21 1.38 8.95
N GLN A 149 -25.23 1.85 9.72
CA GLN A 149 -24.25 2.86 9.32
C GLN A 149 -22.93 2.26 8.78
N TRP A 150 -22.83 0.93 8.69
CA TRP A 150 -21.62 0.27 8.19
C TRP A 150 -21.33 0.65 6.74
N GLU A 151 -20.13 1.19 6.51
CA GLU A 151 -19.63 1.53 5.19
C GLU A 151 -18.40 0.67 4.87
N GLU A 152 -18.39 0.10 3.67
CA GLU A 152 -17.21 -0.56 3.11
C GLU A 152 -16.13 0.48 2.81
N VAL A 153 -14.88 0.15 3.10
CA VAL A 153 -13.73 1.05 2.90
C VAL A 153 -12.88 0.52 1.76
N TYR A 154 -13.08 1.10 0.58
CA TYR A 154 -12.39 0.71 -0.64
C TYR A 154 -11.10 1.51 -0.82
N PRO A 155 -10.01 0.90 -1.32
CA PRO A 155 -8.77 1.63 -1.56
C PRO A 155 -8.84 2.48 -2.83
N MET A 156 -7.91 3.40 -2.98
CA MET A 156 -7.61 4.05 -4.24
C MET A 156 -6.93 3.07 -5.21
N TYR A 157 -6.00 2.25 -4.70
CA TYR A 157 -5.34 1.17 -5.43
C TYR A 157 -5.24 -0.09 -4.56
N THR A 158 -5.43 -1.27 -5.15
CA THR A 158 -4.82 -2.48 -4.58
C THR A 158 -3.37 -2.58 -5.02
N GLY A 159 -2.56 -3.33 -4.30
CA GLY A 159 -1.17 -3.55 -4.68
C GLY A 159 -0.40 -4.38 -3.66
N TRP A 160 0.88 -4.56 -3.95
CA TRP A 160 1.79 -5.34 -3.12
C TRP A 160 2.79 -4.43 -2.42
N PHE A 161 2.68 -4.32 -1.11
CA PHE A 161 3.46 -3.40 -0.30
C PHE A 161 4.73 -4.07 0.18
N LEU A 162 5.85 -3.39 -0.07
CA LEU A 162 7.20 -3.84 0.29
C LEU A 162 7.51 -3.49 1.74
N ARG A 163 8.43 -4.23 2.34
CA ARG A 163 9.07 -3.79 3.58
C ARG A 163 9.89 -2.53 3.28
N PRO A 164 10.02 -1.57 4.22
CA PRO A 164 10.84 -0.38 4.05
C PRO A 164 12.29 -0.69 3.63
N VAL A 165 12.87 -1.77 4.18
CA VAL A 165 14.23 -2.23 3.82
C VAL A 165 14.34 -2.65 2.37
N ASP A 166 13.33 -3.34 1.84
CA ASP A 166 13.29 -3.79 0.44
C ASP A 166 13.08 -2.60 -0.50
N GLY A 167 12.20 -1.67 -0.12
CA GLY A 167 12.04 -0.40 -0.83
C GLY A 167 13.36 0.37 -0.90
N LEU A 168 14.07 0.51 0.22
CA LEU A 168 15.36 1.21 0.29
C LEU A 168 16.43 0.52 -0.55
N PHE A 169 16.43 -0.82 -0.59
CA PHE A 169 17.30 -1.58 -1.47
C PHE A 169 17.10 -1.20 -2.94
N LEU A 170 15.85 -1.10 -3.41
CA LEU A 170 15.55 -0.68 -4.79
C LEU A 170 16.08 0.72 -5.10
N PHE A 171 15.91 1.67 -4.16
CA PHE A 171 16.45 3.02 -4.29
C PHE A 171 17.98 3.03 -4.39
N ARG A 172 18.66 2.33 -3.47
CA ARG A 172 20.13 2.24 -3.44
C ARG A 172 20.67 1.59 -4.71
N ARG A 173 20.00 0.53 -5.19
CA ARG A 173 20.40 -0.17 -6.42
C ARG A 173 20.23 0.71 -7.64
N LEU A 174 19.10 1.42 -7.80
CA LEU A 174 18.91 2.37 -8.88
C LEU A 174 19.95 3.49 -8.84
N GLY A 175 20.20 4.10 -7.67
CA GLY A 175 21.21 5.14 -7.51
C GLY A 175 22.62 4.68 -7.84
N HIS A 176 22.98 3.43 -7.52
CA HIS A 176 24.24 2.83 -7.95
C HIS A 176 24.31 2.70 -9.48
N ILE A 177 23.27 2.20 -10.14
CA ILE A 177 23.23 2.06 -11.61
C ILE A 177 23.29 3.44 -12.29
N SER A 178 22.60 4.45 -11.78
CA SER A 178 22.63 5.82 -12.30
C SER A 178 24.04 6.44 -12.26
N ARG A 179 24.85 6.12 -11.24
CA ARG A 179 26.27 6.55 -11.21
C ARG A 179 27.08 5.89 -12.32
N LEU A 180 26.94 4.57 -12.50
CA LEU A 180 27.63 3.84 -13.57
C LEU A 180 27.24 4.33 -14.97
N LEU A 181 25.98 4.67 -15.18
CA LEU A 181 25.50 5.28 -16.43
C LEU A 181 26.16 6.63 -16.67
N THR A 182 26.25 7.47 -15.65
CA THR A 182 26.89 8.79 -15.72
C THR A 182 28.37 8.68 -16.06
N GLU A 183 29.10 7.77 -15.42
CA GLU A 183 30.51 7.48 -15.70
C GLU A 183 30.73 6.99 -17.13
N SER A 184 29.73 6.31 -17.71
CA SER A 184 29.73 5.84 -19.10
C SER A 184 29.22 6.86 -20.11
N GLY A 185 29.00 8.12 -19.68
CA GLY A 185 28.57 9.23 -20.54
C GLY A 185 27.05 9.36 -20.73
N TRP A 186 26.24 8.49 -20.14
CA TRP A 186 24.78 8.63 -20.12
C TRP A 186 24.35 9.50 -18.93
N LYS A 187 24.42 10.82 -19.12
CA LYS A 187 23.96 11.78 -18.10
C LYS A 187 22.45 11.67 -17.89
N GLN A 188 22.05 11.55 -16.63
CA GLN A 188 20.66 11.60 -16.19
C GLN A 188 20.43 12.85 -15.34
N ALA A 189 19.19 13.34 -15.36
CA ALA A 189 18.77 14.33 -14.38
C ALA A 189 18.83 13.73 -12.96
N GLU A 190 18.91 14.58 -11.94
CA GLU A 190 18.79 14.14 -10.56
C GLU A 190 17.32 13.82 -10.22
N MET A 191 17.10 12.78 -9.41
CA MET A 191 15.77 12.43 -8.92
C MET A 191 15.38 13.43 -7.83
N LEU A 192 14.45 14.34 -8.15
CA LEU A 192 14.05 15.42 -7.25
C LEU A 192 13.02 14.96 -6.20
N HIS A 193 12.31 13.88 -6.49
CA HIS A 193 11.24 13.37 -5.64
C HIS A 193 11.35 11.86 -5.49
N THR A 194 11.32 11.38 -4.23
CA THR A 194 11.36 9.96 -3.88
C THR A 194 10.04 9.55 -3.23
N GLU A 195 9.52 8.39 -3.60
CA GLU A 195 8.33 7.79 -3.00
C GLU A 195 8.64 7.31 -1.58
N GLY A 196 7.82 7.76 -0.62
CA GLY A 196 8.02 7.45 0.80
C GLY A 196 7.45 6.08 1.19
N GLN A 197 6.50 5.55 0.41
CA GLN A 197 5.91 4.24 0.61
C GLN A 197 5.85 3.48 -0.72
N PRO A 198 6.99 2.98 -1.24
CA PRO A 198 7.00 2.25 -2.50
C PRO A 198 6.22 0.93 -2.37
N PHE A 199 5.28 0.72 -3.28
CA PHE A 199 4.54 -0.52 -3.45
C PHE A 199 4.42 -0.86 -4.92
N CYS A 200 4.27 -2.15 -5.24
CA CYS A 200 3.98 -2.58 -6.61
C CYS A 200 2.51 -2.37 -6.91
N LEU A 201 2.21 -1.65 -7.99
CA LEU A 201 0.85 -1.31 -8.38
C LEU A 201 0.02 -2.57 -8.70
N GLY A 202 -1.18 -2.63 -8.14
CA GLY A 202 -2.21 -3.58 -8.53
C GLY A 202 -3.23 -2.92 -9.46
N ARG A 203 -4.51 -2.96 -9.06
CA ARG A 203 -5.60 -2.33 -9.81
C ARG A 203 -5.95 -0.97 -9.19
N SER A 204 -6.23 0.02 -10.04
CA SER A 204 -6.92 1.25 -9.60
C SER A 204 -8.36 0.91 -9.23
N CYS A 205 -8.77 1.26 -8.02
CA CYS A 205 -10.12 1.04 -7.52
C CYS A 205 -10.86 2.36 -7.25
N TRP A 206 -10.12 3.45 -7.07
CA TRP A 206 -10.64 4.80 -6.90
C TRP A 206 -11.84 4.86 -5.94
N PHE A 207 -11.68 4.24 -4.76
CA PHE A 207 -12.70 4.18 -3.71
C PHE A 207 -14.03 3.55 -4.14
N ALA A 208 -13.99 2.67 -5.15
CA ALA A 208 -15.14 1.99 -5.71
C ALA A 208 -16.26 2.92 -6.21
N GLN A 209 -15.89 4.11 -6.71
CA GLN A 209 -16.84 5.04 -7.31
C GLN A 209 -17.51 4.50 -8.58
N ALA A 210 -16.82 3.60 -9.30
CA ALA A 210 -17.37 2.86 -10.42
C ALA A 210 -17.92 1.49 -9.96
N PRO A 211 -19.08 1.03 -10.46
CA PRO A 211 -19.63 -0.29 -10.13
C PRO A 211 -18.66 -1.45 -10.38
N GLU A 212 -17.81 -1.33 -11.40
CA GLU A 212 -16.81 -2.32 -11.77
C GLU A 212 -15.71 -2.43 -10.72
N ASP A 213 -15.30 -1.30 -10.13
CA ASP A 213 -14.29 -1.25 -9.08
C ASP A 213 -14.83 -1.80 -7.77
N LYS A 214 -16.10 -1.53 -7.46
CA LYS A 214 -16.81 -2.17 -6.36
C LYS A 214 -16.85 -3.68 -6.54
N THR A 215 -17.28 -4.14 -7.72
CA THR A 215 -17.36 -5.57 -8.07
C THR A 215 -16.00 -6.26 -7.94
N TYR A 216 -14.94 -5.60 -8.38
CA TYR A 216 -13.57 -6.10 -8.22
C TYR A 216 -13.18 -6.21 -6.75
N CYS A 217 -13.32 -5.13 -5.96
CA CYS A 217 -12.93 -5.13 -4.54
C CYS A 217 -13.74 -6.13 -3.72
N ASP A 218 -15.02 -6.32 -4.08
CA ASP A 218 -15.91 -7.25 -3.40
C ASP A 218 -15.77 -8.71 -3.85
N SER A 219 -14.99 -8.96 -4.90
CA SER A 219 -14.74 -10.31 -5.38
C SER A 219 -14.06 -11.17 -4.32
N LYS A 220 -14.44 -12.46 -4.27
CA LYS A 220 -13.81 -13.44 -3.37
C LYS A 220 -12.30 -13.50 -3.57
N GLU A 221 -11.85 -13.42 -4.81
CA GLU A 221 -10.44 -13.49 -5.16
C GLU A 221 -9.61 -12.35 -4.54
N VAL A 222 -10.11 -11.12 -4.59
CA VAL A 222 -9.44 -9.97 -3.96
C VAL A 222 -9.54 -10.04 -2.43
N LYS A 223 -10.71 -10.40 -1.89
CA LYS A 223 -10.93 -10.52 -0.44
C LYS A 223 -10.07 -11.61 0.21
N ASP A 224 -9.93 -12.77 -0.44
CA ASP A 224 -9.12 -13.88 0.05
C ASP A 224 -7.62 -13.56 -0.04
N ALA A 225 -7.20 -12.76 -1.03
CA ALA A 225 -5.81 -12.32 -1.18
C ALA A 225 -5.42 -11.20 -0.20
N TYR A 226 -6.38 -10.46 0.35
CA TYR A 226 -6.07 -9.31 1.20
C TYR A 226 -5.32 -9.72 2.48
N GLY A 227 -4.14 -9.14 2.70
CA GLY A 227 -3.23 -9.48 3.80
C GLY A 227 -2.45 -10.80 3.59
N THR A 228 -2.46 -11.38 2.39
CA THR A 228 -1.56 -12.50 2.02
C THR A 228 -0.21 -11.98 1.53
N VAL A 229 0.82 -12.84 1.57
CA VAL A 229 2.17 -12.51 1.14
C VAL A 229 2.47 -13.13 -0.22
N HIS A 230 3.12 -12.35 -1.09
CA HIS A 230 3.52 -12.74 -2.43
C HIS A 230 4.98 -12.35 -2.66
N THR A 231 5.73 -13.21 -3.34
CA THR A 231 7.09 -12.90 -3.78
C THR A 231 7.03 -12.24 -5.16
N LEU A 232 7.49 -11.00 -5.24
CA LEU A 232 7.61 -10.23 -6.47
C LEU A 232 8.98 -10.48 -7.11
N SER A 233 9.00 -10.57 -8.45
CA SER A 233 10.24 -10.68 -9.23
C SER A 233 10.55 -9.34 -9.90
N ILE A 234 11.45 -8.57 -9.29
CA ILE A 234 11.92 -7.30 -9.85
C ILE A 234 12.97 -7.60 -10.90
N ILE A 235 12.72 -7.22 -12.15
CA ILE A 235 13.56 -7.58 -13.30
C ILE A 235 14.49 -6.43 -13.76
N GLY A 236 14.32 -5.25 -13.17
CA GLY A 236 15.05 -4.07 -13.60
C GLY A 236 14.32 -2.78 -13.26
N TYR A 237 14.66 -1.72 -13.98
CA TYR A 237 14.14 -0.37 -13.79
C TYR A 237 13.81 0.29 -15.13
N ALA A 238 12.92 1.27 -15.10
CA ALA A 238 12.65 2.13 -16.25
C ALA A 238 12.54 3.59 -15.82
N ILE A 239 13.01 4.48 -16.69
CA ILE A 239 12.79 5.91 -16.61
C ILE A 239 11.88 6.28 -17.78
N MET A 240 10.61 6.59 -17.47
CA MET A 240 9.55 6.77 -18.46
C MET A 240 8.91 8.14 -18.31
N SER A 241 9.20 9.06 -19.24
CA SER A 241 8.67 10.44 -19.17
C SER A 241 8.93 11.10 -17.80
N GLY A 242 10.16 11.00 -17.32
CA GLY A 242 10.59 11.50 -16.00
C GLY A 242 10.21 10.62 -14.80
N LEU A 243 9.39 9.58 -14.95
CA LEU A 243 9.03 8.69 -13.84
C LEU A 243 10.05 7.55 -13.68
N ALA A 244 10.60 7.39 -12.48
CA ALA A 244 11.50 6.30 -12.13
C ALA A 244 10.72 5.13 -11.50
N VAL A 245 10.82 3.95 -12.09
CA VAL A 245 10.10 2.75 -11.64
C VAL A 245 10.99 1.52 -11.61
N ALA A 246 10.73 0.60 -10.69
CA ALA A 246 11.21 -0.78 -10.78
C ALA A 246 10.17 -1.62 -11.53
N LEU A 247 10.64 -2.49 -12.42
CA LEU A 247 9.82 -3.37 -13.25
C LEU A 247 9.58 -4.68 -12.54
N VAL A 248 8.32 -5.09 -12.42
CA VAL A 248 7.90 -6.31 -11.74
C VAL A 248 7.31 -7.29 -12.75
N ALA A 249 7.94 -8.45 -12.89
CA ALA A 249 7.37 -9.56 -13.66
C ALA A 249 6.26 -10.21 -12.83
N LEU A 250 5.04 -10.21 -13.37
CA LEU A 250 3.89 -10.80 -12.68
C LEU A 250 3.67 -12.25 -13.09
N ASP A 251 3.45 -13.12 -12.10
CA ASP A 251 2.99 -14.47 -12.35
C ASP A 251 1.48 -14.52 -12.67
N LYS A 252 0.96 -15.73 -12.94
CA LYS A 252 -0.46 -15.93 -13.27
C LYS A 252 -1.39 -15.56 -12.12
N THR A 253 -1.01 -15.83 -10.87
CA THR A 253 -1.80 -15.53 -9.68
C THR A 253 -1.87 -14.01 -9.47
N GLN A 254 -0.73 -13.33 -9.55
CA GLN A 254 -0.62 -11.88 -9.42
C GLN A 254 -1.36 -11.16 -10.56
N THR A 255 -1.25 -11.66 -11.79
CA THR A 255 -1.97 -11.12 -12.95
C THR A 255 -3.49 -11.22 -12.77
N ARG A 256 -4.01 -12.32 -12.21
CA ARG A 256 -5.43 -12.46 -11.91
C ARG A 256 -5.91 -11.45 -10.86
N LEU A 257 -5.07 -11.10 -9.89
CA LEU A 257 -5.36 -10.09 -8.87
C LEU A 257 -5.45 -8.67 -9.43
N LEU A 258 -5.00 -8.40 -10.66
CA LEU A 258 -5.26 -7.13 -11.35
C LEU A 258 -6.71 -7.02 -11.85
N GLY A 259 -7.45 -8.14 -11.89
CA GLY A 259 -8.78 -8.23 -12.47
C GLY A 259 -8.80 -8.11 -13.99
N ARG A 260 -9.98 -8.22 -14.60
CA ARG A 260 -10.16 -7.95 -16.03
C ARG A 260 -10.18 -6.43 -16.25
N SER A 261 -9.23 -5.92 -17.01
CA SER A 261 -9.22 -4.55 -17.53
C SER A 261 -9.89 -4.59 -18.89
N LYS A 262 -11.07 -4.00 -19.09
CA LYS A 262 -11.46 -3.67 -20.46
C LYS A 262 -10.64 -2.45 -20.84
N ALA A 263 -9.87 -2.56 -21.93
CA ALA A 263 -9.02 -1.47 -22.43
C ALA A 263 -9.77 -0.17 -22.81
N ALA A 264 -11.09 -0.11 -22.59
CA ALA A 264 -11.95 1.05 -22.82
C ALA A 264 -12.16 1.92 -21.57
N ASP A 265 -11.68 1.51 -20.38
CA ASP A 265 -11.99 2.19 -19.11
C ASP A 265 -11.13 3.45 -18.83
N ASP A 266 -9.98 3.60 -19.52
CA ASP A 266 -9.07 4.75 -19.32
C ASP A 266 -9.67 6.08 -19.83
N ASP A 267 -10.50 6.06 -20.88
CA ASP A 267 -11.17 7.27 -21.42
C ASP A 267 -12.34 7.73 -20.53
N PHE A 268 -13.03 6.78 -19.86
CA PHE A 268 -14.18 7.05 -19.01
C PHE A 268 -13.79 7.63 -17.64
N LEU A 269 -12.65 7.23 -17.09
CA LEU A 269 -12.09 7.76 -15.84
C LEU A 269 -11.59 9.20 -15.97
N SER A 270 -11.07 9.60 -17.13
CA SER A 270 -10.73 11.02 -17.40
C SER A 270 -11.98 11.91 -17.36
N ARG A 271 -13.10 11.41 -17.89
CA ARG A 271 -14.40 12.10 -17.99
C ARG A 271 -15.22 12.13 -16.71
N ARG A 272 -14.93 11.27 -15.71
CA ARG A 272 -15.64 11.27 -14.41
C ARG A 272 -14.94 12.06 -13.31
N MET A 273 -13.65 12.36 -13.44
CA MET A 273 -12.98 13.29 -12.52
C MET A 273 -13.45 14.74 -12.66
N THR A 274 -14.11 15.11 -13.77
CA THR A 274 -14.83 16.38 -13.89
C THR A 274 -16.18 16.38 -13.15
N ALA A 275 -16.70 15.23 -12.74
CA ALA A 275 -18.03 15.09 -12.13
C ALA A 275 -18.01 14.93 -10.60
N LEU A 276 -16.84 14.83 -9.98
CA LEU A 276 -16.68 14.95 -8.53
C LEU A 276 -16.06 16.31 -8.23
N ASN A 277 -16.66 17.07 -7.31
CA ASN A 277 -16.01 18.22 -6.70
C ASN A 277 -14.81 17.72 -5.86
N ILE A 278 -13.70 17.44 -6.55
CA ILE A 278 -12.36 17.10 -6.02
C ILE A 278 -11.56 18.38 -5.75
N GLN A 279 -12.19 19.56 -5.87
CA GLN A 279 -11.51 20.85 -5.68
C GLN A 279 -10.84 20.99 -4.30
N ASP A 280 -11.28 20.20 -3.30
CA ASP A 280 -10.76 20.21 -1.92
C ASP A 280 -9.97 18.95 -1.50
N TRP A 281 -9.78 17.95 -2.37
CA TRP A 281 -8.96 16.78 -1.99
C TRP A 281 -7.48 17.12 -2.11
N GLU A 282 -6.78 17.06 -0.98
CA GLU A 282 -5.34 17.27 -0.92
C GLU A 282 -4.61 15.93 -0.71
N PRO A 283 -3.58 15.65 -1.53
CA PRO A 283 -2.70 14.52 -1.31
C PRO A 283 -2.04 14.64 0.07
N THR A 284 -2.05 13.58 0.87
CA THR A 284 -1.25 13.49 2.09
C THR A 284 0.18 12.99 1.78
N PRO A 285 1.20 13.85 1.62
CA PRO A 285 2.55 13.40 1.33
C PRO A 285 3.14 12.62 2.50
N CYS A 286 3.91 11.57 2.19
CA CYS A 286 4.72 10.90 3.19
C CYS A 286 5.86 11.83 3.65
N VAL A 287 5.98 12.06 4.95
CA VAL A 287 7.00 12.94 5.55
C VAL A 287 8.25 12.19 5.99
N LYS A 288 8.28 10.86 5.87
CA LYS A 288 9.41 10.01 6.23
C LYS A 288 10.12 9.55 4.97
N LYS A 289 11.45 9.59 4.97
CA LYS A 289 12.25 8.87 3.96
C LYS A 289 12.55 7.47 4.49
N LEU A 290 12.66 6.50 3.58
CA LEU A 290 13.02 5.14 3.97
C LEU A 290 14.38 5.04 4.66
N SER A 291 15.33 5.92 4.30
CA SER A 291 16.63 6.06 4.96
C SER A 291 16.52 6.45 6.44
N ASP A 292 15.43 7.12 6.82
CA ASP A 292 15.22 7.61 8.19
C ASP A 292 14.53 6.53 9.06
N ILE A 293 14.04 5.47 8.42
CA ILE A 293 13.27 4.38 9.04
C ILE A 293 14.14 3.13 9.18
N VAL A 294 14.90 2.79 8.12
CA VAL A 294 15.66 1.54 8.05
C VAL A 294 17.02 1.72 8.72
N LEU A 295 17.28 0.91 9.74
CA LEU A 295 18.62 0.79 10.32
C LEU A 295 19.50 -0.07 9.40
N ASP A 296 20.74 0.36 9.15
CA ASP A 296 21.66 -0.31 8.22
C ASP A 296 22.16 -1.68 8.70
N GLU A 297 21.90 -2.04 9.96
CA GLU A 297 22.46 -3.25 10.57
C GLU A 297 21.54 -4.48 10.41
N GLY A 298 22.15 -5.62 10.05
CA GLY A 298 21.57 -6.95 10.26
C GLY A 298 20.57 -7.48 9.23
N ASN A 299 20.23 -6.73 8.18
CA ASN A 299 19.31 -7.20 7.14
C ASN A 299 20.06 -7.96 6.03
N PRO A 300 19.79 -9.25 5.79
CA PRO A 300 20.41 -9.97 4.69
C PRO A 300 19.97 -9.36 3.35
N PRO A 301 20.86 -9.32 2.34
CA PRO A 301 20.47 -8.85 1.02
C PRO A 301 19.37 -9.74 0.44
N PRO A 302 18.45 -9.18 -0.36
CA PRO A 302 17.46 -9.97 -1.07
C PRO A 302 18.07 -11.06 -1.95
N LEU A 303 17.31 -12.11 -2.22
CA LEU A 303 17.72 -13.14 -3.17
C LEU A 303 17.83 -12.55 -4.58
N MET A 304 19.02 -12.69 -5.19
CA MET A 304 19.30 -12.25 -6.54
C MET A 304 19.54 -13.45 -7.45
N LEU A 305 18.81 -13.52 -8.56
CA LEU A 305 18.93 -14.54 -9.60
C LEU A 305 19.64 -13.96 -10.84
N ALA A 306 19.83 -14.80 -11.85
CA ALA A 306 20.47 -14.38 -13.10
C ALA A 306 19.70 -13.23 -13.79
N THR A 307 20.43 -12.36 -14.50
CA THR A 307 19.87 -11.26 -15.28
C THR A 307 18.91 -11.76 -16.35
N THR A 308 17.72 -11.17 -16.43
CA THR A 308 16.81 -11.43 -17.55
C THR A 308 17.25 -10.68 -18.81
N ARG A 309 17.07 -11.30 -19.97
CA ARG A 309 17.29 -10.66 -21.28
C ARG A 309 16.00 -10.17 -21.93
N THR A 310 14.87 -10.56 -21.37
CA THR A 310 13.54 -10.30 -21.92
C THR A 310 12.65 -9.65 -20.87
N VAL A 311 11.67 -8.89 -21.34
CA VAL A 311 10.62 -8.31 -20.51
C VAL A 311 9.36 -9.14 -20.74
N PRO A 312 8.74 -9.70 -19.69
CA PRO A 312 7.54 -10.50 -19.86
C PRO A 312 6.36 -9.64 -20.33
N GLU A 313 5.29 -10.28 -20.80
CA GLU A 313 4.09 -9.57 -21.25
C GLU A 313 3.35 -8.89 -20.10
N SER A 314 3.22 -9.59 -18.97
CA SER A 314 2.55 -9.10 -17.76
C SER A 314 3.57 -8.44 -16.82
N VAL A 315 3.55 -7.11 -16.79
CA VAL A 315 4.45 -6.28 -15.99
C VAL A 315 3.62 -5.33 -15.13
N SER A 316 4.08 -5.13 -13.90
CA SER A 316 3.67 -4.00 -13.08
C SER A 316 4.89 -3.22 -12.58
N PHE A 317 4.65 -2.20 -11.77
CA PHE A 317 5.62 -1.17 -11.45
C PHE A 317 5.63 -0.90 -9.95
N VAL A 318 6.82 -0.88 -9.36
CA VAL A 318 7.06 -0.20 -8.08
C VAL A 318 7.56 1.19 -8.42
N ILE A 319 6.89 2.21 -7.91
CA ILE A 319 7.27 3.59 -8.24
C ILE A 319 8.25 4.09 -7.20
N LEU A 320 9.37 4.60 -7.70
CA LEU A 320 10.49 5.02 -6.88
C LEU A 320 10.53 6.55 -6.79
N GLY A 321 10.21 7.25 -7.87
CA GLY A 321 10.32 8.70 -7.84
C GLY A 321 10.10 9.36 -9.18
N ALA A 322 10.42 10.65 -9.23
CA ALA A 322 10.39 11.44 -10.45
C ALA A 322 11.65 12.29 -10.61
N TYR A 323 12.09 12.37 -11.85
CA TYR A 323 13.07 13.31 -12.36
C TYR A 323 12.33 14.57 -12.84
N GLY A 324 12.77 15.74 -12.35
CA GLY A 324 12.13 17.02 -12.67
C GLY A 324 10.96 17.41 -11.75
N LYS A 325 10.37 18.59 -12.01
CA LYS A 325 9.30 19.14 -11.17
C LYS A 325 8.02 18.30 -11.28
N LEU A 326 7.42 17.98 -10.14
CA LEU A 326 6.06 17.45 -10.08
C LEU A 326 5.05 18.59 -10.20
N ASP A 327 4.24 18.54 -11.26
CA ASP A 327 3.03 19.33 -11.45
C ASP A 327 1.84 18.79 -10.62
N ARG A 328 1.90 17.50 -10.26
CA ARG A 328 0.92 16.77 -9.44
C ARG A 328 1.63 15.68 -8.63
N PRO A 329 1.03 15.19 -7.52
CA PRO A 329 1.55 14.07 -6.75
C PRO A 329 1.89 12.84 -7.58
N LEU A 330 2.96 12.14 -7.19
CA LEU A 330 3.52 11.01 -7.93
C LEU A 330 2.46 9.91 -8.19
N PHE A 331 1.62 9.64 -7.20
CA PHE A 331 0.58 8.62 -7.27
C PHE A 331 -0.60 8.93 -8.19
N LEU A 332 -0.83 10.19 -8.54
CA LEU A 332 -1.81 10.51 -9.59
C LEU A 332 -1.28 10.16 -10.98
N LYS A 333 0.05 10.11 -11.17
CA LYS A 333 0.67 9.65 -12.42
C LYS A 333 0.55 8.13 -12.60
N PHE A 334 0.10 7.39 -11.56
CA PHE A 334 -0.11 5.94 -11.63
C PHE A 334 -1.22 5.56 -12.60
N LYS A 335 -2.21 6.43 -12.83
CA LYS A 335 -3.30 6.20 -13.80
C LYS A 335 -2.78 6.09 -15.23
N GLU A 336 -1.75 6.87 -15.56
CA GLU A 336 -1.22 6.93 -16.92
C GLU A 336 -0.08 5.94 -17.16
N ILE A 337 0.38 5.22 -16.13
CA ILE A 337 1.60 4.41 -16.22
C ILE A 337 1.50 3.31 -17.28
N ARG A 338 0.30 2.74 -17.49
CA ARG A 338 0.08 1.73 -18.54
C ARG A 338 0.20 2.32 -19.94
N ASN A 339 -0.43 3.48 -20.18
CA ASN A 339 -0.34 4.18 -21.47
C ASN A 339 1.09 4.65 -21.75
N ARG A 340 1.80 5.12 -20.72
CA ARG A 340 3.23 5.44 -20.79
C ARG A 340 4.07 4.20 -21.09
N TRP A 341 3.78 3.07 -20.46
CA TRP A 341 4.46 1.80 -20.71
C TRP A 341 4.28 1.32 -22.15
N ASP A 342 3.07 1.36 -22.71
CA ASP A 342 2.83 0.94 -24.10
C ASP A 342 3.59 1.81 -25.10
N THR A 343 3.66 3.11 -24.84
CA THR A 343 4.46 4.05 -25.64
C THR A 343 5.96 3.76 -25.49
N PHE A 344 6.42 3.54 -24.26
CA PHE A 344 7.80 3.21 -23.94
C PHE A 344 8.25 1.90 -24.59
N ARG A 345 7.43 0.85 -24.54
CA ARG A 345 7.70 -0.45 -25.19
C ARG A 345 7.95 -0.29 -26.69
N LYS A 346 7.14 0.53 -27.36
CA LYS A 346 7.29 0.81 -28.80
C LYS A 346 8.60 1.55 -29.09
N LYS A 347 8.94 2.58 -28.29
CA LYS A 347 10.20 3.33 -28.43
C LYS A 347 11.44 2.47 -28.18
N MET A 348 11.37 1.58 -27.18
CA MET A 348 12.45 0.66 -26.82
C MET A 348 12.51 -0.60 -27.71
N LEU A 349 11.53 -0.80 -28.61
CA LEU A 349 11.41 -1.97 -29.47
C LEU A 349 11.46 -3.28 -28.66
N ILE A 350 10.65 -3.36 -27.60
CA ILE A 350 10.55 -4.51 -26.71
C ILE A 350 9.62 -5.56 -27.32
N SER A 351 10.14 -6.77 -27.55
CA SER A 351 9.40 -7.94 -28.01
C SER A 351 9.63 -9.16 -27.11
N SER A 352 9.01 -10.29 -27.44
CA SER A 352 9.26 -11.59 -26.80
C SER A 352 10.73 -12.03 -26.91
N ASP A 353 11.42 -11.59 -27.96
CA ASP A 353 12.81 -11.96 -28.25
C ASP A 353 13.83 -11.06 -27.54
N GLY A 354 13.35 -10.02 -26.85
CA GLY A 354 14.15 -9.09 -26.07
C GLY A 354 13.99 -7.64 -26.50
N VAL A 355 15.03 -6.85 -26.28
CA VAL A 355 15.04 -5.40 -26.53
C VAL A 355 15.96 -5.13 -27.72
N SER A 356 15.41 -4.56 -28.80
CA SER A 356 16.14 -4.31 -30.06
C SER A 356 16.54 -2.84 -30.27
N CYS A 357 16.40 -2.01 -29.24
CA CYS A 357 16.88 -0.63 -29.24
C CYS A 357 18.38 -0.54 -29.63
N LYS A 358 18.71 0.43 -30.50
CA LYS A 358 20.07 0.60 -31.03
C LYS A 358 21.07 1.11 -29.99
N ASP A 359 20.66 2.06 -29.16
CA ASP A 359 21.51 2.66 -28.14
C ASP A 359 21.46 1.81 -26.87
N LYS A 360 22.52 1.03 -26.66
CA LYS A 360 22.61 0.06 -25.58
C LYS A 360 24.01 0.02 -24.97
N LEU A 361 24.07 -0.26 -23.69
CA LEU A 361 25.29 -0.35 -22.91
C LEU A 361 25.20 -1.52 -21.94
N LYS A 362 26.32 -2.23 -21.73
CA LYS A 362 26.42 -3.26 -20.70
C LYS A 362 27.24 -2.74 -19.53
N LEU A 363 26.65 -2.74 -18.34
CA LEU A 363 27.23 -2.25 -17.09
C LEU A 363 27.28 -3.38 -16.07
N GLY A 364 28.35 -4.17 -16.13
CA GLY A 364 28.45 -5.41 -15.34
C GLY A 364 27.30 -6.37 -15.67
N ASP A 365 26.43 -6.60 -14.68
CA ASP A 365 25.24 -7.46 -14.81
C ASP A 365 24.01 -6.75 -15.40
N VAL A 366 24.09 -5.43 -15.65
CA VAL A 366 22.97 -4.62 -16.12
C VAL A 366 23.06 -4.40 -17.63
N ASN A 367 21.96 -4.67 -18.34
CA ASN A 367 21.79 -4.26 -19.74
C ASN A 367 20.96 -2.98 -19.79
N ALA A 368 21.57 -1.88 -20.22
CA ALA A 368 20.93 -0.58 -20.35
C ALA A 368 20.57 -0.28 -21.80
N TYR A 369 19.39 0.30 -22.02
CA TYR A 369 18.90 0.73 -23.33
C TYR A 369 18.36 2.15 -23.23
N ARG A 370 18.55 2.97 -24.25
CA ARG A 370 18.14 4.38 -24.26
C ARG A 370 17.41 4.76 -25.54
N ALA A 371 16.30 5.49 -25.38
CA ALA A 371 15.56 6.09 -26.48
C ALA A 371 15.23 7.55 -26.12
N GLY A 372 16.09 8.47 -26.52
CA GLY A 372 16.01 9.87 -26.08
C GLY A 372 16.30 10.00 -24.58
N GLU A 373 15.36 10.55 -23.82
CA GLU A 373 15.44 10.68 -22.35
C GLU A 373 14.93 9.43 -21.61
N GLU A 374 14.33 8.48 -22.32
CA GLU A 374 13.79 7.25 -21.74
C GLU A 374 14.88 6.19 -21.64
N ILE A 375 14.90 5.46 -20.52
CA ILE A 375 15.93 4.47 -20.21
C ILE A 375 15.29 3.20 -19.67
N LEU A 376 15.70 2.05 -20.19
CA LEU A 376 15.37 0.73 -19.68
C LEU A 376 16.64 0.08 -19.13
N LEU A 377 16.56 -0.46 -17.91
CA LEU A 377 17.65 -1.13 -17.23
C LEU A 377 17.19 -2.55 -16.89
N LEU A 378 17.71 -3.57 -17.54
CA LEU A 378 17.48 -4.97 -17.17
C LEU A 378 18.62 -5.43 -16.25
N ASP A 379 18.26 -5.85 -15.04
CA ASP A 379 19.20 -6.22 -13.98
C ASP A 379 19.02 -7.70 -13.60
N ARG A 380 19.86 -8.19 -12.68
CA ARG A 380 19.60 -9.43 -11.94
C ARG A 380 18.22 -9.41 -11.33
N ILE A 381 17.49 -10.53 -11.44
CA ILE A 381 16.15 -10.62 -10.89
C ILE A 381 16.24 -10.62 -9.36
N VAL A 382 15.55 -9.67 -8.72
CA VAL A 382 15.50 -9.56 -7.27
C VAL A 382 14.14 -10.10 -6.80
N GLN A 383 14.17 -11.06 -5.88
CA GLN A 383 12.95 -11.57 -5.26
C GLN A 383 12.67 -10.84 -3.95
N LEU A 384 11.51 -10.19 -3.87
CA LEU A 384 11.07 -9.42 -2.71
C LEU A 384 9.69 -9.91 -2.24
N ASP A 385 9.59 -10.30 -0.98
CA ASP A 385 8.29 -10.59 -0.39
C ASP A 385 7.51 -9.30 -0.12
N SER A 386 6.20 -9.38 -0.24
CA SER A 386 5.30 -8.24 -0.20
C SER A 386 3.93 -8.64 0.29
N VAL A 387 3.18 -7.73 0.92
CA VAL A 387 1.80 -7.99 1.36
C VAL A 387 0.81 -7.38 0.38
N PHE A 388 -0.16 -8.17 -0.09
CA PHE A 388 -1.24 -7.67 -0.95
C PHE A 388 -2.30 -6.94 -0.12
N THR A 389 -2.48 -5.64 -0.33
CA THR A 389 -3.43 -4.82 0.42
C THR A 389 -3.81 -3.54 -0.35
N GLY A 390 -4.42 -2.57 0.32
CA GLY A 390 -4.93 -1.34 -0.26
C GLY A 390 -4.10 -0.10 0.07
N TYR A 391 -4.03 0.82 -0.89
CA TYR A 391 -3.54 2.19 -0.75
C TYR A 391 -4.73 3.14 -0.60
N TYR A 392 -4.77 3.94 0.46
CA TYR A 392 -5.98 4.65 0.92
C TYR A 392 -5.87 6.18 0.97
N GLN A 393 -4.95 6.76 0.19
CA GLN A 393 -4.69 8.20 0.15
C GLN A 393 -5.73 9.01 -0.62
#